data_AF-A0A0Q4ZEK4-F1
#
_entry.id   AF-A0A0Q4ZEK4-F1
#
_cell.length_a   1.000
_cell.length_b   1.000
_cell.length_c   1.000
_cell.angle_alpha   90.00
_cell.angle_beta   90.00
_cell.angle_gamma   90.00
#
_symmetry.space_group_name_H-M   'P 1'
#
loop_
_entity.id
_entity.type
_entity.pdbx_description
1 polymer ?
#
loop_
_entity_poly.entity_id
_entity_poly.type
_entity_poly.pdbx_seq_one_letter_code
_entity_poly.pdbx_strand_id
1 'polypeptide(L)'
;MRLALVPAVAALGLMLGGCPDKAALDLSTRPNLPPVPADLTACFARAFPEIPDRALSRADVVRIIATAKLTDRAKTACGERLLAWASDVQREYGRH
;
A
#
# COMPACT_ATOMS: atom_id res chain seq x y z
N MET A 1 -28.15 25.73 29.67
CA MET A 1 -27.75 24.91 28.49
C MET A 1 -26.23 24.98 28.26
N ARG A 2 -25.42 24.56 29.24
CA ARG A 2 -23.94 24.55 29.13
C ARG A 2 -23.24 23.36 29.84
N LEU A 3 -23.96 22.53 30.59
CA LEU A 3 -23.34 21.43 31.36
C LEU A 3 -23.16 20.12 30.59
N ALA A 4 -23.79 19.94 29.42
CA ALA A 4 -23.69 18.69 28.66
C ALA A 4 -22.47 18.61 27.72
N LEU A 5 -21.70 19.71 27.56
CA LEU A 5 -20.59 19.75 26.61
C LEU A 5 -19.32 19.05 27.13
N VAL A 6 -19.14 19.02 28.45
CA VAL A 6 -17.92 18.49 29.10
C VAL A 6 -17.77 16.96 28.99
N PRO A 7 -18.81 16.13 29.23
CA PRO A 7 -18.63 14.67 29.16
C PRO A 7 -18.41 14.19 27.71
N ALA A 8 -18.95 14.89 26.71
CA ALA A 8 -18.80 14.54 25.31
C ALA A 8 -17.33 14.73 24.83
N VAL A 9 -16.66 15.79 25.28
CA VAL A 9 -15.25 16.05 24.92
C VAL A 9 -14.30 15.07 25.62
N ALA A 10 -14.60 14.69 26.86
CA ALA A 10 -13.81 13.70 27.60
C ALA A 10 -13.90 12.30 26.98
N ALA A 11 -15.10 11.88 26.55
CA ALA A 11 -15.29 10.61 25.86
C ALA A 11 -14.57 10.56 24.50
N LEU A 12 -14.53 11.68 23.77
CA LEU A 12 -13.79 11.78 22.50
C LEU A 12 -12.27 11.69 22.71
N GLY A 13 -11.75 12.30 23.78
CA GLY A 13 -10.32 12.23 24.13
C GLY A 13 -9.84 10.82 24.48
N LEU A 14 -10.67 10.04 25.18
CA LEU A 14 -10.38 8.63 25.52
C LEU A 14 -10.37 7.72 24.28
N MET A 15 -11.20 8.02 23.26
CA MET A 15 -11.23 7.25 22.01
C MET A 15 -10.04 7.56 21.08
N LEU A 16 -9.44 8.76 21.20
CA LEU A 16 -8.29 9.19 20.39
C LEU A 16 -6.93 8.86 21.06
N GLY A 17 -6.89 8.62 22.37
CA GLY A 17 -5.68 8.30 23.13
C GLY A 17 -5.22 6.84 23.07
N GLY A 18 -5.84 6.01 22.24
CA GLY A 18 -5.55 4.57 22.16
C GLY A 18 -4.28 4.18 21.40
N CYS A 19 -3.55 5.13 20.81
CA CYS A 19 -2.26 4.84 20.20
C CYS A 19 -1.16 4.84 21.28
N PRO A 20 -0.50 3.70 21.58
CA PRO A 20 0.65 3.72 22.45
C PRO A 20 1.74 4.60 21.84
N ASP A 21 2.44 5.37 22.68
CA ASP A 21 3.62 6.12 22.25
C ASP A 21 4.61 5.18 21.56
N LYS A 22 5.32 5.67 20.54
CA LYS A 22 6.33 4.85 19.84
C LYS A 22 7.39 4.27 20.78
N ALA A 23 7.67 4.96 21.89
CA ALA A 23 8.57 4.48 22.94
C ALA A 23 8.01 3.32 23.77
N ALA A 24 6.68 3.14 23.79
CA ALA A 24 6.00 2.02 24.41
C ALA A 24 5.87 0.79 23.49
N LEU A 25 6.23 0.93 22.19
CA LEU A 25 6.33 -0.22 21.29
C LEU A 25 7.67 -0.91 21.51
N ASP A 26 7.63 -2.13 22.05
CA ASP A 26 8.82 -2.99 22.07
C ASP A 26 9.09 -3.51 20.66
N LEU A 27 10.07 -2.91 19.99
CA LEU A 27 10.50 -3.31 18.65
C LEU A 27 11.47 -4.50 18.68
N SER A 28 11.99 -4.86 19.85
CA SER A 28 12.97 -5.95 20.00
C SER A 28 12.35 -7.33 19.82
N THR A 29 11.02 -7.43 19.96
CA THR A 29 10.24 -8.65 19.73
C THR A 29 9.75 -8.79 18.30
N ARG A 30 10.05 -7.84 17.40
CA ARG A 30 9.60 -7.94 16.01
C ARG A 30 10.29 -9.13 15.32
N PRO A 31 9.51 -10.01 14.67
CA PRO A 31 10.09 -11.06 13.85
C PRO A 31 10.94 -10.43 12.73
N ASN A 32 12.11 -11.01 12.50
CA ASN A 32 12.94 -10.64 11.36
C ASN A 32 12.25 -11.17 10.09
N LEU A 33 11.49 -10.31 9.41
CA LEU A 33 10.75 -10.68 8.22
C LEU A 33 11.71 -10.92 7.05
N PRO A 34 11.42 -11.91 6.18
CA PRO A 34 12.19 -12.07 4.97
C PRO A 34 12.07 -10.82 4.09
N PRO A 35 13.13 -10.47 3.34
CA PRO A 35 13.06 -9.35 2.42
C PRO A 35 12.06 -9.63 1.28
N VAL A 36 11.47 -8.57 0.73
CA VAL A 36 10.64 -8.67 -0.48
C VAL A 36 11.49 -9.22 -1.63
N PRO A 37 11.01 -10.22 -2.39
CA PRO A 37 11.71 -10.73 -3.56
C PRO A 37 12.11 -9.63 -4.56
N ALA A 38 13.36 -9.68 -5.03
CA ALA A 38 13.91 -8.64 -5.90
C ALA A 38 13.19 -8.55 -7.27
N ASP A 39 12.65 -9.67 -7.77
CA ASP A 39 11.88 -9.70 -9.01
C ASP A 39 10.56 -8.92 -8.90
N LEU A 40 9.92 -8.94 -7.72
CA LEU A 40 8.71 -8.18 -7.45
C LEU A 40 9.00 -6.68 -7.46
N THR A 41 10.08 -6.25 -6.81
CA THR A 41 10.56 -4.86 -6.85
C THR A 41 10.80 -4.40 -8.29
N ALA A 42 11.53 -5.21 -9.07
CA ALA A 42 11.78 -4.93 -10.48
C ALA A 42 10.48 -4.88 -11.31
N CYS A 43 9.50 -5.73 -10.99
CA CYS A 43 8.23 -5.73 -11.70
C CYS A 43 7.44 -4.42 -11.52
N PHE A 44 7.39 -3.90 -10.30
CA PHE A 44 6.67 -2.65 -10.02
C PHE A 44 7.38 -1.41 -10.55
N ALA A 45 8.70 -1.47 -10.82
CA ALA A 45 9.48 -0.37 -11.37
C ALA A 45 9.06 0.04 -12.80
N ARG A 46 8.34 -0.81 -13.54
CA ARG A 46 7.84 -0.46 -14.88
C ARG A 46 6.81 0.67 -14.79
N ALA A 47 7.08 1.79 -15.46
CA ALA A 47 6.15 2.92 -15.51
C ALA A 47 5.03 2.68 -16.55
N PHE A 48 3.87 3.30 -16.30
CA PHE A 48 2.86 3.47 -17.34
C PHE A 48 3.37 4.47 -18.39
N PRO A 49 2.91 4.38 -19.65
CA PRO A 49 3.29 5.34 -20.68
C PRO A 49 2.79 6.73 -20.29
N GLU A 50 3.64 7.74 -20.47
CA GLU A 50 3.28 9.15 -20.30
C GLU A 50 2.37 9.61 -21.44
N ILE A 51 1.48 10.57 -21.13
CA ILE A 51 0.64 11.25 -22.12
C ILE A 51 1.38 12.53 -22.54
N PRO A 52 1.80 12.65 -23.81
CA PRO A 52 2.50 13.84 -24.29
C PRO A 52 1.65 15.11 -24.18
N ASP A 53 2.27 16.23 -23.83
CA ASP A 53 1.65 17.56 -23.84
C ASP A 53 1.65 18.14 -25.27
N ARG A 54 0.91 17.48 -26.16
CA ARG A 54 0.66 17.89 -27.55
C ARG A 54 -0.62 17.26 -28.07
N ALA A 55 -1.12 17.76 -29.20
CA ALA A 55 -2.20 17.10 -29.91
C ALA A 55 -1.83 15.65 -30.26
N LEU A 56 -2.74 14.73 -29.97
CA LEU A 56 -2.56 13.31 -30.22
C LEU A 56 -3.21 12.90 -31.53
N SER A 57 -2.47 12.15 -32.34
CA SER A 57 -3.05 11.44 -33.47
C SER A 57 -3.82 10.20 -32.97
N ARG A 58 -4.68 9.64 -33.82
CA ARG A 58 -5.32 8.34 -33.54
C ARG A 58 -4.28 7.23 -33.27
N ALA A 59 -3.16 7.25 -34.00
CA ALA A 59 -2.08 6.28 -33.83
C ALA A 59 -1.40 6.43 -32.46
N ASP A 60 -1.19 7.67 -31.98
CA ASP A 60 -0.66 7.92 -30.64
C ASP A 60 -1.58 7.31 -29.57
N VAL A 61 -2.89 7.57 -29.67
CA VAL A 61 -3.87 7.08 -28.71
C VAL A 61 -3.89 5.55 -28.65
N VAL A 62 -3.95 4.88 -29.80
CA VAL A 62 -3.96 3.42 -29.86
C VAL A 62 -2.69 2.84 -29.23
N ARG A 63 -1.52 3.41 -29.54
CA ARG A 63 -0.24 2.96 -28.97
C ARG A 63 -0.21 3.14 -27.44
N ILE A 64 -0.57 4.32 -26.94
CA ILE A 64 -0.56 4.61 -25.50
C ILE A 64 -1.49 3.66 -24.75
N ILE A 65 -2.73 3.49 -25.23
CA ILE A 65 -3.70 2.61 -24.58
C ILE A 65 -3.24 1.15 -24.62
N ALA A 66 -2.74 0.67 -25.76
CA ALA A 66 -2.25 -0.70 -25.89
C ALA A 66 -1.10 -0.97 -24.91
N THR A 67 -0.09 -0.08 -24.87
CA THR A 67 1.03 -0.19 -23.93
C THR A 67 0.56 -0.13 -22.48
N ALA A 68 -0.34 0.81 -22.15
CA ALA A 68 -0.88 0.92 -20.79
C ALA A 68 -1.60 -0.36 -20.35
N LYS A 69 -2.43 -0.98 -21.21
CA LYS A 69 -3.13 -2.23 -20.90
C LYS A 69 -2.18 -3.40 -20.70
N LEU A 70 -1.12 -3.49 -21.50
CA LEU A 70 -0.10 -4.54 -21.31
C LEU A 70 0.64 -4.34 -19.98
N THR A 71 1.00 -3.11 -19.64
CA THR A 71 1.62 -2.78 -18.35
C THR A 71 0.70 -3.10 -17.17
N ASP A 72 -0.59 -2.77 -17.28
CA ASP A 72 -1.61 -3.08 -16.27
C ASP A 72 -1.72 -4.58 -16.00
N ARG A 73 -1.79 -5.40 -17.06
CA ARG A 73 -1.81 -6.87 -16.93
C ARG A 73 -0.54 -7.42 -16.29
N ALA A 74 0.63 -6.90 -16.68
CA ALA A 74 1.89 -7.30 -16.07
C ALA A 74 1.95 -6.95 -14.57
N LYS A 75 1.51 -5.74 -14.19
CA LYS A 75 1.45 -5.31 -12.79
C LYS A 75 0.43 -6.10 -11.99
N THR A 76 -0.72 -6.47 -12.58
CA THR A 76 -1.72 -7.33 -11.95
C THR A 76 -1.12 -8.68 -11.57
N ALA A 77 -0.44 -9.35 -12.51
CA ALA A 77 0.21 -10.62 -12.24
C ALA A 77 1.29 -10.51 -11.13
N CYS A 78 2.03 -9.41 -11.10
CA CYS A 78 2.99 -9.16 -10.03
C CYS A 78 2.32 -8.86 -8.68
N GLY A 79 1.17 -8.21 -8.67
CA GLY A 79 0.34 -8.01 -7.49
C GLY A 79 -0.14 -9.33 -6.90
N GLU A 80 -0.62 -10.26 -7.73
CA GLU A 80 -1.02 -11.60 -7.28
C GLU A 80 0.14 -12.35 -6.61
N ARG A 81 1.34 -12.31 -7.21
CA ARG A 81 2.53 -12.91 -6.60
C ARG A 81 2.95 -12.24 -5.30
N LEU A 82 2.86 -10.92 -5.23
CA LEU A 82 3.16 -10.17 -4.01
C LEU A 82 2.17 -10.53 -2.88
N LEU A 83 0.89 -10.66 -3.20
CA LEU A 83 -0.13 -11.06 -2.23
C LEU A 83 0.09 -12.49 -1.73
N ALA A 84 0.46 -13.41 -2.61
CA ALA A 84 0.82 -14.78 -2.24
C ALA A 84 2.02 -14.79 -1.27
N TRP A 85 3.11 -14.10 -1.63
CA TRP A 85 4.28 -13.96 -0.76
C TRP A 85 3.93 -13.33 0.59
N ALA A 86 3.17 -12.24 0.61
CA ALA A 86 2.77 -11.57 1.86
C ALA A 86 1.91 -12.49 2.74
N SER A 87 1.02 -13.28 2.14
CA SER A 87 0.20 -14.27 2.84
C SER A 87 1.06 -15.37 3.47
N ASP A 88 2.11 -15.82 2.77
CA ASP A 88 3.06 -16.80 3.29
C ASP A 88 3.87 -16.24 4.46
N VAL A 89 4.37 -15.01 4.33
CA VAL A 89 5.06 -14.31 5.43
C VAL A 89 4.14 -14.12 6.64
N GLN A 90 2.88 -13.70 6.43
CA GLN A 90 1.94 -13.54 7.53
C GLN A 90 1.64 -14.89 8.22
N ARG A 91 1.51 -15.98 7.45
CA ARG A 91 1.25 -17.31 8.00
C ARG A 91 2.40 -17.81 8.87
N GLU A 92 3.64 -17.50 8.49
CA GLU A 92 4.85 -17.95 9.17
C GLU A 92 5.25 -17.05 10.34
N TYR A 93 5.14 -15.73 10.19
CA TYR A 93 5.65 -14.73 11.14
C TYR A 93 4.56 -13.89 11.83
N GLY A 94 3.29 -14.00 11.43
CA GLY A 94 2.20 -13.14 11.92
C GLY A 94 1.52 -13.62 13.20
N ARG A 95 1.96 -14.74 13.79
CA ARG A 95 1.45 -15.28 15.06
C ARG A 95 2.48 -15.12 16.16
N HIS A 96 2.75 -13.87 16.53
CA HIS A 96 3.53 -13.52 17.72
C HIS A 96 2.78 -12.41 18.46
#